data_AF-A0A8X6NDI4-F1
#
_entry.id   AF-A0A8X6NDI4-F1
#
_cell.length_a   1.000
_cell.length_b   1.000
_cell.length_c   1.000
_cell.angle_alpha   90.00
_cell.angle_beta   90.00
_cell.angle_gamma   90.00
#
_symmetry.space_group_name_H-M   'P 1'
#
loop_
_entity.id
_entity.type
_entity.pdbx_description
1 polymer ?
#
loop_
_entity_poly.entity_id
_entity_poly.type
_entity_poly.pdbx_seq_one_letter_code
_entity_poly.pdbx_strand_id
1 'polypeptide(L)'
;MPKNIRAEDVTNTSAFIIWDEPYPVRGLIEFYLINWQEAETSDSFQNTTVETYFIIDDLIPSRMYSIQVKAKTNAGFGNWSEPVTFWTMSGRKICS
;
A
#
# COMPACT_ATOMS: atom_id res chain seq x y z
N MET A 1 10.60 1.80 -10.52
CA MET A 1 9.42 1.70 -9.64
C MET A 1 9.80 0.90 -8.41
N PRO A 2 9.17 1.14 -7.25
CA PRO A 2 9.34 0.32 -6.06
C PRO A 2 9.19 -1.18 -6.35
N LYS A 3 9.90 -2.02 -5.60
CA LYS A 3 9.92 -3.48 -5.78
C LYS A 3 9.62 -4.18 -4.47
N ASN A 4 9.29 -5.47 -4.54
CA ASN A 4 9.06 -6.31 -3.37
C ASN A 4 8.04 -5.73 -2.38
N ILE A 5 6.96 -5.14 -2.91
CA ILE A 5 5.83 -4.63 -2.12
C ILE A 5 5.21 -5.82 -1.37
N ARG A 6 5.00 -5.68 -0.07
CA ARG A 6 4.37 -6.68 0.79
C ARG A 6 3.40 -6.01 1.76
N ALA A 7 2.34 -6.73 2.09
CA ALA A 7 1.49 -6.43 3.23
C ALA A 7 1.83 -7.41 4.36
N GLU A 8 2.26 -6.88 5.49
CA GLU A 8 2.65 -7.60 6.69
C GLU A 8 1.79 -7.10 7.86
N ASP A 9 1.80 -7.82 8.99
CA ASP A 9 1.04 -7.48 10.20
C ASP A 9 -0.44 -7.08 9.95
N VAL A 10 -1.08 -7.72 8.98
CA VAL A 10 -2.45 -7.43 8.56
C VAL A 10 -3.42 -7.78 9.69
N THR A 11 -4.23 -6.82 10.12
CA THR A 11 -5.30 -7.02 11.10
C THR A 11 -6.67 -7.01 10.41
N ASN A 12 -7.75 -6.92 11.18
CA ASN A 12 -9.09 -6.71 10.61
C ASN A 12 -9.31 -5.26 10.15
N THR A 13 -8.50 -4.30 10.60
CA THR A 13 -8.68 -2.86 10.29
C THR A 13 -7.39 -2.13 9.88
N SER A 14 -6.26 -2.83 9.77
CA SER A 14 -4.99 -2.22 9.39
C SER A 14 -4.06 -3.19 8.65
N ALA A 15 -3.04 -2.65 7.97
CA ALA A 15 -1.97 -3.41 7.35
C ALA A 15 -0.66 -2.60 7.30
N PHE A 16 0.46 -3.25 7.58
CA PHE A 16 1.79 -2.67 7.43
C PHE A 16 2.31 -2.95 6.01
N ILE A 17 2.46 -1.91 5.21
CA ILE A 17 2.89 -2.02 3.81
C ILE A 17 4.36 -1.63 3.72
N ILE A 18 5.18 -2.50 3.16
CA ILE A 18 6.62 -2.30 3.02
C ILE A 18 7.08 -2.60 1.60
N TRP A 19 8.10 -1.88 1.12
CA TRP A 19 8.69 -2.09 -0.20
C TRP A 19 10.18 -1.77 -0.22
N ASP A 20 10.84 -2.18 -1.30
CA ASP A 20 12.21 -1.82 -1.61
C ASP A 20 12.26 -0.57 -2.50
N GLU A 21 13.25 0.28 -2.26
CA GLU A 21 13.54 1.44 -3.09
C GLU A 21 13.78 1.02 -4.57
N PRO A 22 13.28 1.78 -5.57
CA PRO A 22 13.61 1.53 -6.96
C PRO A 22 15.12 1.56 -7.21
N TYR A 23 15.65 0.60 -7.97
CA TYR A 23 17.03 0.65 -8.47
C TYR A 23 17.09 0.27 -9.97
N PRO A 24 17.77 1.06 -10.83
CA PRO A 24 18.39 2.35 -10.55
C PRO A 24 17.35 3.49 -10.37
N VAL A 25 17.67 4.48 -9.53
CA VAL A 25 16.87 5.72 -9.39
C VAL A 25 17.34 6.77 -10.41
N ARG A 26 16.41 7.47 -11.05
CA ARG A 26 16.70 8.67 -11.84
C ARG A 26 16.31 9.92 -11.04
N GLY A 27 17.32 10.57 -10.45
CA GLY A 27 17.15 11.75 -9.60
C GLY A 27 17.11 11.42 -8.10
N LEU A 28 16.77 12.42 -7.29
CA LEU A 28 16.58 12.25 -5.84
C LEU A 28 15.12 11.90 -5.56
N ILE A 29 14.87 10.85 -4.76
CA ILE A 29 13.52 10.52 -4.29
C ILE A 29 13.08 11.58 -3.29
N GLU A 30 11.90 12.15 -3.51
CA GLU A 30 11.28 13.13 -2.61
C GLU A 30 10.28 12.46 -1.67
N PHE A 31 9.44 11.55 -2.20
CA PHE A 31 8.47 10.75 -1.44
C PHE A 31 7.91 9.60 -2.30
N TYR A 32 7.13 8.73 -1.68
CA TYR A 32 6.32 7.71 -2.33
C TYR A 32 4.84 8.06 -2.27
N LEU A 33 4.11 7.77 -3.34
CA LEU A 33 2.64 7.78 -3.36
C LEU A 33 2.15 6.34 -3.30
N ILE A 34 1.33 6.05 -2.31
CA ILE A 34 0.68 4.76 -2.08
C ILE A 34 -0.77 4.90 -2.54
N ASN A 35 -1.27 3.92 -3.29
CA ASN A 35 -2.67 3.80 -3.67
C ASN A 35 -3.18 2.44 -3.21
N TRP A 36 -4.31 2.42 -2.48
CA TRP A 36 -5.01 1.17 -2.16
C TRP A 36 -6.46 1.25 -2.61
N GLN A 37 -6.95 0.15 -3.18
CA GLN A 37 -8.31 0.03 -3.70
C GLN A 37 -9.02 -1.16 -3.06
N GLU A 38 -10.24 -0.95 -2.59
CA GLU A 38 -11.12 -2.02 -2.11
C GLU A 38 -11.81 -2.71 -3.30
N ALA A 39 -11.83 -4.04 -3.31
CA ALA A 39 -12.23 -4.83 -4.48
C ALA A 39 -13.73 -4.83 -4.77
N GLU A 40 -14.60 -4.72 -3.75
CA GLU A 40 -16.05 -4.77 -3.91
C GLU A 40 -16.65 -3.40 -4.30
N THR A 41 -16.21 -2.32 -3.65
CA THR A 41 -16.73 -0.96 -3.88
C THR A 41 -15.97 -0.21 -4.95
N SER A 42 -14.78 -0.69 -5.34
CA SER A 42 -13.82 0.04 -6.17
C SER A 42 -13.33 1.36 -5.55
N ASP A 43 -13.59 1.60 -4.27
CA ASP A 43 -13.10 2.78 -3.56
C ASP A 43 -11.58 2.79 -3.57
N SER A 44 -11.00 3.92 -3.98
CA SER A 44 -9.55 4.09 -4.11
C SER A 44 -9.10 5.25 -3.24
N PHE A 45 -8.06 4.99 -2.46
CA PHE A 45 -7.49 5.94 -1.51
C PHE A 45 -6.00 6.11 -1.80
N GLN A 46 -5.47 7.29 -1.47
CA GLN A 46 -4.06 7.59 -1.66
C GLN A 46 -3.47 8.34 -0.47
N ASN A 47 -2.20 8.07 -0.19
CA ASN A 47 -1.42 8.84 0.77
C ASN A 47 0.07 8.84 0.39
N THR A 48 0.85 9.70 1.02
CA THR A 48 2.29 9.83 0.78
C THR A 48 3.12 9.57 2.02
N THR A 49 4.36 9.13 1.81
CA THR A 49 5.37 8.99 2.86
C THR A 49 6.77 9.16 2.28
N VAL A 50 7.73 9.59 3.09
CA VAL A 50 9.15 9.63 2.72
C VAL A 50 9.88 8.32 3.01
N GLU A 51 9.24 7.44 3.78
CA GLU A 51 9.78 6.13 4.17
C GLU A 51 9.53 5.07 3.09
N THR A 52 10.16 3.91 3.22
CA THR A 52 9.87 2.73 2.38
C THR A 52 8.79 1.81 2.97
N TYR A 53 7.96 2.37 3.85
CA TYR A 53 6.82 1.69 4.45
C TYR A 53 5.67 2.68 4.72
N PHE A 54 4.46 2.13 4.93
CA PHE A 54 3.27 2.87 5.27
C PHE A 54 2.29 1.98 6.05
N ILE A 55 1.61 2.53 7.07
CA ILE A 55 0.53 1.83 7.76
C ILE A 55 -0.80 2.34 7.20
N ILE A 56 -1.60 1.42 6.68
CA ILE A 56 -2.98 1.73 6.31
C ILE A 56 -3.87 1.33 7.50
N ASP A 57 -4.63 2.29 8.02
CA ASP A 57 -5.62 2.10 9.07
C ASP A 57 -7.04 2.26 8.53
N ASP A 58 -8.06 2.08 9.39
CA ASP A 58 -9.48 2.20 9.07
C ASP A 58 -9.94 1.31 7.90
N LEU A 59 -9.26 0.18 7.68
CA LEU A 59 -9.67 -0.82 6.71
C LEU A 59 -10.94 -1.54 7.17
N ILE A 60 -11.74 -2.00 6.21
CA ILE A 60 -12.95 -2.74 6.48
C ILE A 60 -12.59 -4.22 6.70
N PRO A 61 -13.07 -4.89 7.76
CA PRO A 61 -12.84 -6.32 7.98
C PRO A 61 -13.38 -7.21 6.86
N SER A 62 -12.71 -8.34 6.60
CA SER A 62 -13.11 -9.30 5.57
C SER A 62 -13.29 -8.67 4.17
N ARG A 63 -12.36 -7.79 3.81
CA ARG A 63 -12.28 -7.18 2.48
C ARG A 63 -10.93 -7.43 1.83
N MET A 64 -10.94 -7.43 0.50
CA MET A 64 -9.74 -7.55 -0.29
C MET A 64 -9.32 -6.17 -0.77
N TYR A 65 -8.05 -5.86 -0.58
CA TYR A 65 -7.45 -4.62 -1.04
C TYR A 65 -6.34 -4.91 -2.04
N SER A 66 -6.19 -4.04 -3.03
CA SER A 66 -5.08 -4.00 -3.99
C SER A 66 -4.23 -2.76 -3.74
N ILE A 67 -2.92 -2.91 -3.62
CA ILE A 67 -1.97 -1.82 -3.35
C ILE A 67 -1.01 -1.63 -4.52
N GLN A 68 -0.76 -0.37 -4.86
CA GLN A 68 0.34 0.03 -5.73
C GLN A 68 1.13 1.19 -5.11
N VAL A 69 2.43 1.24 -5.37
CA VAL A 69 3.31 2.32 -4.90
C VAL A 69 4.11 2.88 -6.07
N LYS A 70 4.28 4.20 -6.14
CA LYS A 70 5.23 4.85 -7.06
C LYS A 70 6.11 5.85 -6.33
N ALA A 71 7.33 6.02 -6.82
CA ALA A 71 8.24 7.05 -6.32
C ALA A 71 8.01 8.38 -7.07
N LYS A 72 8.05 9.48 -6.32
CA LYS A 72 8.23 10.84 -6.85
C LYS A 72 9.70 11.21 -6.70
N THR A 73 10.34 11.58 -7.80
CA THR A 73 11.68 12.18 -7.79
C THR A 73 11.64 13.62 -8.25
N ASN A 74 12.75 14.35 -8.09
CA ASN A 74 12.90 15.69 -8.64
C ASN A 74 12.74 15.75 -10.19
N ALA A 75 12.88 14.62 -10.89
CA ALA A 75 12.65 14.51 -12.33
C ALA A 75 11.17 14.22 -12.70
N GLY A 76 10.32 13.89 -11.72
CA GLY A 76 8.90 13.59 -11.92
C GLY A 76 8.45 12.29 -11.22
N PHE A 77 7.22 11.86 -11.52
CA PHE A 77 6.72 10.57 -11.04
C PHE A 77 7.28 9.42 -11.87
N GLY A 78 7.70 8.36 -11.20
CA GLY A 78 7.94 7.07 -11.84
C GLY A 78 6.65 6.27 -12.08
N ASN A 79 6.80 5.10 -12.69
CA ASN A 79 5.70 4.14 -12.86
C ASN A 79 5.23 3.58 -11.51
N TRP A 80 3.94 3.23 -11.45
CA TRP A 80 3.40 2.37 -10.42
C TRP A 80 4.09 1.01 -10.38
N SER A 81 4.19 0.43 -9.19
CA SER A 81 4.53 -0.98 -9.02
C SER A 81 3.46 -1.90 -9.62
N GLU A 82 3.80 -3.18 -9.74
CA GLU A 82 2.79 -4.22 -9.87
C GLU A 82 1.85 -4.16 -8.64
N PRO A 83 0.55 -4.44 -8.84
CA PRO A 83 -0.39 -4.49 -7.73
C PRO A 83 -0.13 -5.69 -6.83
N VAL A 84 -0.25 -5.48 -5.53
CA VAL A 84 -0.22 -6.55 -4.51
C VAL A 84 -1.54 -6.57 -3.78
N THR A 85 -2.14 -7.75 -3.67
CA THR A 85 -3.42 -7.92 -2.98
C THR A 85 -3.25 -8.55 -1.61
N PHE A 86 -4.10 -8.17 -0.68
CA PHE A 86 -4.20 -8.78 0.65
C PHE A 86 -5.63 -8.74 1.16
N TRP A 87 -5.93 -9.59 2.14
CA TRP A 87 -7.23 -9.68 2.78
C TRP A 87 -7.13 -9.21 4.23
N THR A 88 -8.02 -8.33 4.66
CA THR A 88 -8.16 -8.02 6.09
C THR A 88 -8.74 -9.22 6.84
N MET A 89 -8.30 -9.41 8.08
CA MET A 89 -8.82 -10.48 8.92
C MET A 89 -10.32 -10.29 9.19
N SER A 90 -11.01 -11.39 9.53
CA SER A 90 -12.38 -11.29 10.01
C SER A 90 -12.43 -10.50 11.31
N GLY A 91 -13.37 -9.56 11.41
CA GLY A 91 -13.72 -8.97 12.71
C GLY A 91 -14.13 -10.08 13.67
N ARG A 92 -13.79 -9.95 14.96
CA ARG A 92 -14.11 -10.97 15.97
C ARG A 92 -15.57 -11.42 15.82
N LYS A 93 -15.79 -12.72 15.61
CA LYS A 93 -17.08 -13.32 15.95
C LYS A 93 -17.21 -13.23 17.47
N ILE A 94 -18.13 -12.41 17.96
CA ILE A 94 -18.62 -12.57 19.32
C ILE A 94 -19.46 -13.85 19.27
N CYS A 95 -18.85 -14.97 19.66
CA CYS A 95 -19.62 -16.16 19.96
C CYS A 95 -20.34 -15.89 21.28
N SER A 96 -21.67 -15.79 21.22
CA SER A 96 -22.58 -15.79 22.38
C SER A 96 -22.64 -17.16 23.04
#